data_AF-A0A9N9I882-F1
#
_entry.id   AF-A0A9N9I882-F1
#
_cell.length_a   1.000
_cell.length_b   1.000
_cell.length_c   1.000
_cell.angle_alpha   90.00
_cell.angle_beta   90.00
_cell.angle_gamma   90.00
#
_symmetry.space_group_name_H-M   'P 1'
#
loop_
_entity.id
_entity.type
_entity.pdbx_description
1 polymer ?
#
loop_
_entity_poly.entity_id
_entity_poly.type
_entity_poly.pdbx_seq_one_letter_code
_entity_poly.pdbx_strand_id
1 'polypeptide(L)' 'LCEWKRDNPSYNQEDLFNKFDISVPQVYRILKEKDKWLSINVLYKKFSNQKRDRGAKFSEIESALYL' A
#
# COMPACT_ATOMS: atom_id res chain seq x y z
N LEU A 1 -7.08 1.53 2.78
CA LEU A 1 -6.99 1.62 4.26
C LEU A 1 -7.39 3.01 4.79
N CYS A 2 -6.70 4.10 4.41
CA CYS A 2 -7.01 5.44 4.95
C CYS A 2 -8.44 5.91 4.64
N GLU A 3 -8.95 5.64 3.44
CA GLU A 3 -10.36 5.93 3.08
C GLU A 3 -11.33 5.13 3.96
N TRP A 4 -11.10 3.82 4.10
CA TRP A 4 -11.93 2.98 4.98
C TRP A 4 -11.97 3.48 6.43
N LYS A 5 -10.83 3.88 7.00
CA LYS A 5 -10.75 4.42 8.37
C LYS A 5 -11.41 5.81 8.49
N ARG A 6 -11.42 6.61 7.41
CA ARG A 6 -12.18 7.87 7.36
C ARG A 6 -13.68 7.61 7.44
N ASP A 7 -14.16 6.60 6.71
CA ASP A 7 -15.58 6.27 6.63
C ASP A 7 -16.04 5.44 7.85
N ASN A 8 -15.10 4.78 8.55
CA ASN A 8 -15.35 3.94 9.74
C ASN A 8 -14.43 4.36 10.91
N PRO A 9 -14.70 5.51 11.57
CA PRO A 9 -13.81 6.06 12.59
C PRO A 9 -13.72 5.20 13.86
N SER A 10 -14.72 4.35 14.15
CA SER A 10 -14.77 3.47 15.32
C SER A 10 -13.77 2.30 15.27
N TYR A 11 -13.31 1.90 14.09
CA TYR A 11 -12.39 0.76 13.94
C TYR A 11 -11.02 1.10 14.53
N ASN A 12 -10.58 0.36 15.53
CA ASN A 12 -9.24 0.54 16.10
C ASN A 12 -8.16 -0.06 15.19
N GLN A 13 -6.89 -0.01 15.62
CA GLN A 13 -5.79 -0.51 14.79
C GLN A 13 -5.76 -2.03 14.67
N GLU A 14 -6.22 -2.76 15.68
CA GLU A 14 -6.33 -4.22 15.65
C GLU A 14 -7.46 -4.66 14.71
N ASP A 15 -8.58 -3.95 14.70
CA ASP A 15 -9.67 -4.19 13.75
C ASP A 15 -9.20 -4.02 12.30
N LEU A 16 -8.35 -3.02 12.06
CA LEU A 16 -7.75 -2.78 10.74
C LEU A 16 -6.70 -3.83 10.38
N PHE A 17 -5.90 -4.27 11.34
CA PHE A 17 -4.96 -5.40 11.17
C PHE A 17 -5.74 -6.65 10.72
N ASN A 18 -6.78 -7.03 11.46
CA ASN A 18 -7.60 -8.21 11.15
C ASN A 18 -8.30 -8.10 9.80
N LYS A 19 -8.78 -6.90 9.44
CA LYS A 19 -9.53 -6.69 8.20
C LYS A 19 -8.64 -6.74 6.95
N PHE A 20 -7.46 -6.17 7.02
CA PHE A 20 -6.57 -6.00 5.86
C PHE A 20 -5.38 -6.96 5.86
N ASP A 21 -5.27 -7.83 6.88
CA ASP A 21 -4.19 -8.79 7.08
C ASP A 21 -2.79 -8.14 6.97
N ILE A 22 -2.63 -6.99 7.64
CA ILE A 22 -1.36 -6.25 7.69
C ILE A 22 -1.00 -5.95 9.13
N SER A 23 0.28 -6.07 9.48
CA SER A 23 0.74 -5.92 10.87
C SER A 23 0.32 -4.58 11.50
N VAL A 24 0.00 -4.58 12.79
CA VAL A 24 -0.38 -3.36 13.53
C VAL A 24 0.63 -2.21 13.36
N PRO A 25 1.97 -2.45 13.39
CA PRO A 25 2.94 -1.38 13.12
C PRO A 25 2.84 -0.81 11.70
N GLN A 26 2.50 -1.63 10.70
CA GLN A 26 2.26 -1.15 9.33
C GLN A 26 1.00 -0.29 9.26
N VAL A 27 -0.09 -0.71 9.92
CA VAL A 27 -1.32 0.10 10.04
C VAL A 27 -0.99 1.47 10.61
N TYR A 28 -0.21 1.51 11.70
CA TYR A 28 0.22 2.77 12.31
C TYR A 28 1.03 3.64 11.35
N ARG A 29 2.04 3.09 10.68
CA ARG A 29 2.87 3.84 9.71
C ARG A 29 2.04 4.42 8.56
N ILE A 30 1.09 3.63 8.04
CA ILE A 30 0.20 4.07 6.96
C ILE A 30 -0.72 5.19 7.45
N LEU A 31 -1.35 5.05 8.62
CA LEU A 31 -2.25 6.06 9.16
C LEU A 31 -1.53 7.34 9.59
N LYS A 32 -0.25 7.27 9.97
CA LYS A 32 0.57 8.45 10.28
C LYS A 32 0.75 9.36 9.07
N GLU A 33 0.88 8.77 7.88
CA GLU A 33 0.99 9.50 6.61
C GLU A 33 -0.36 9.61 5.88
N LYS A 34 -1.51 9.51 6.59
CA LYS A 34 -2.85 9.41 5.98
C LYS A 34 -3.14 10.52 4.97
N ASP A 35 -2.76 11.77 5.26
CA ASP A 35 -3.10 12.91 4.41
C ASP A 35 -2.32 12.88 3.10
N LYS A 36 -1.08 12.39 3.14
CA LYS A 36 -0.28 12.09 1.94
C LYS A 36 -0.94 10.99 1.11
N TRP A 37 -1.43 9.92 1.74
CA TRP A 37 -2.07 8.83 0.99
C TRP A 37 -3.43 9.23 0.40
N LEU A 38 -4.23 10.01 1.13
CA LEU A 38 -5.53 10.51 0.67
C LEU A 38 -5.43 11.61 -0.40
N SER A 39 -4.32 12.33 -0.44
CA SER A 39 -4.06 13.36 -1.46
C SER A 39 -3.49 12.80 -2.77
N ILE A 40 -3.20 11.48 -2.84
CA ILE A 40 -2.84 10.84 -4.10
C ILE A 40 -4.06 10.83 -5.00
N ASN A 41 -4.06 11.72 -5.99
CA ASN A 41 -5.07 11.71 -7.02
C ASN A 41 -4.80 10.55 -7.97
N VAL A 42 -5.62 9.50 -7.86
CA VAL A 42 -5.53 8.27 -8.67
C VAL A 42 -5.65 8.57 -10.17
N LEU A 43 -6.31 9.67 -10.57
CA LEU A 43 -6.45 10.10 -11.96
C LEU A 43 -5.18 10.71 -12.56
N TYR A 44 -4.29 11.29 -11.75
CA TYR A 44 -2.98 11.80 -12.20
C TYR A 44 -1.90 10.70 -12.25
N LYS A 45 -2.25 9.45 -11.96
CA LYS A 45 -1.32 8.30 -12.03
C LYS A 45 -1.02 7.85 -13.47
N LYS A 46 -0.96 8.77 -14.43
CA LYS A 46 -0.17 8.55 -15.65
C LYS A 46 1.30 8.81 -15.29
N PHE A 47 1.99 7.72 -14.96
CA PHE A 47 3.43 7.53 -15.17
C PHE A 47 4.38 8.64 -14.66
N SER A 48 4.57 8.73 -13.35
CA SER A 48 5.87 9.20 -12.83
C SER A 48 6.46 8.15 -11.89
N ASN A 49 7.11 7.16 -12.48
CA ASN A 49 8.24 6.43 -11.91
C ASN A 49 8.13 5.95 -10.44
N GLN A 50 6.95 5.48 -10.00
CA GLN A 50 6.91 4.61 -8.82
C GLN A 50 7.62 3.32 -9.23
N LYS A 51 8.91 3.22 -8.86
CA LYS A 51 9.70 1.99 -8.96
C LYS A 51 8.83 0.86 -8.45
N ARG A 52 8.55 -0.11 -9.32
CA ARG A 52 7.76 -1.31 -8.98
C ARG A 52 8.31 -1.85 -7.66
N ASP A 53 7.41 -2.03 -6.70
CA ASP A 53 7.76 -2.51 -5.38
C ASP A 53 8.44 -3.88 -5.53
N ARG A 54 9.72 -3.91 -5.12
CA ARG A 54 10.71 -4.98 -5.25
C ARG A 54 10.93 -5.47 -6.69
N GLY A 55 12.06 -5.08 -7.26
CA GLY A 55 12.60 -5.76 -8.44
C GLY A 55 12.68 -7.28 -8.20
N ALA A 56 12.46 -8.05 -9.26
CA ALA A 56 12.59 -9.51 -9.27
C ALA A 56 13.84 -9.95 -8.50
N LYS A 57 13.70 -10.92 -7.60
CA LYS A 57 14.82 -11.40 -6.76
C LYS A 57 15.94 -11.97 -7.63
N PHE A 58 15.58 -12.53 -8.79
CA PHE A 58 16.49 -13.01 -9.82
C PHE A 58 15.99 -12.60 -11.21
N SER A 59 16.09 -11.32 -11.52
CA SER A 59 15.56 -10.73 -12.76
C SER A 59 16.02 -11.46 -14.03
N GLU A 60 17.25 -11.96 -14.05
CA GLU A 60 17.83 -12.66 -15.20
C GLU A 60 17.22 -14.04 -15.39
N ILE A 61 17.00 -14.79 -14.29
CA ILE A 61 16.40 -16.13 -14.31
C ILE A 61 14.94 -16.04 -14.70
N GLU A 62 14.21 -15.11 -14.10
CA GLU A 62 12.79 -14.90 -14.41
C GLU A 62 12.60 -14.48 -15.87
N SER A 63 13.49 -13.66 -16.43
CA SER A 63 13.43 -13.28 -17.84
C SER A 63 13.72 -14.45 -18.78
N ALA A 64 14.64 -15.34 -18.41
CA ALA A 64 14.99 -16.52 -19.20
C ALA A 64 13.92 -17.61 -19.17
N LEU A 65 13.11 -17.68 -18.10
CA LEU A 65 12.00 -18.62 -17.96
C LEU A 65 10.71 -18.19 -18.68
N TYR A 66 10.60 -16.93 -19.08
CA TYR A 66 9.45 -16.35 -19.78
C TYR A 66 9.51 -16.53 -21.31
N LEU A 67 10.15 -17.60 -21.80
CA LEU A 67 10.17 -18.01 -23.21
C LEU A 67 8.90 -18.78 -23.60
#